data_AF-A0A1M4U1Y8-F1
#
_entry.id   AF-A0A1M4U1Y8-F1
#
_cell.length_a   1.000
_cell.length_b   1.000
_cell.length_c   1.000
_cell.angle_alpha   90.00
_cell.angle_beta   90.00
_cell.angle_gamma   90.00
#
_symmetry.space_group_name_H-M   'P 1'
#
loop_
_entity.id
_entity.type
_entity.pdbx_description
1 polymer ?
#
loop_
_entity_poly.entity_id
_entity_poly.type
_entity_poly.pdbx_seq_one_letter_code
_entity_poly.pdbx_strand_id
1 'polypeptide(L)'
;MSSETFEIIELANGDVALRRAGHKEDPLVRIQFSAESLQFLGEHKVTIARAMLEAGIEAVQNLDDLEPPYLDEEEELMPINHTVH
;
A
#
# COMPACT_ATOMS: atom_id res chain seq x y z
N MET A 1 12.39 20.82 -8.65
CA MET A 1 11.95 19.72 -7.76
C MET A 1 10.54 20.04 -7.29
N SER A 2 9.53 19.61 -8.04
CA SER A 2 8.15 19.59 -7.53
C SER A 2 8.11 18.54 -6.42
N SER A 3 8.02 18.96 -5.17
CA SER A 3 7.88 18.03 -4.04
C SER A 3 6.53 17.34 -4.15
N GLU A 4 6.50 16.17 -4.77
CA GLU A 4 5.30 15.33 -4.79
C GLU A 4 4.97 14.97 -3.35
N THR A 5 3.89 15.55 -2.84
CA THR A 5 3.40 15.32 -1.48
C THR A 5 2.28 14.30 -1.60
N PHE A 6 2.29 13.28 -0.76
CA PHE A 6 1.21 12.30 -0.70
C PHE A 6 0.35 12.54 0.55
N GLU A 7 -0.94 12.28 0.44
CA GLU A 7 -1.88 12.34 1.55
C GLU A 7 -2.60 11.01 1.73
N ILE A 8 -2.80 10.64 2.99
CA ILE A 8 -3.58 9.48 3.40
C ILE A 8 -4.97 9.98 3.77
N ILE A 9 -6.00 9.42 3.13
CA ILE A 9 -7.39 9.78 3.37
C ILE A 9 -8.21 8.55 3.77
N GLU A 10 -9.24 8.77 4.57
CA GLU A 10 -10.29 7.78 4.80
C GLU A 10 -11.41 7.98 3.79
N LEU A 11 -11.80 6.90 3.11
CA LEU A 11 -12.91 6.87 2.18
C LEU A 11 -14.23 6.68 2.94
N ALA A 12 -15.34 7.08 2.33
CA ALA A 12 -16.66 7.00 2.96
C ALA A 12 -17.09 5.56 3.33
N ASN A 13 -16.50 4.54 2.68
CA ASN A 13 -16.73 3.13 2.99
C ASN A 13 -15.82 2.60 4.13
N GLY A 14 -14.96 3.44 4.71
CA GLY A 14 -14.05 3.10 5.79
C GLY A 14 -12.68 2.56 5.34
N ASP A 15 -12.45 2.44 4.04
CA ASP A 15 -11.13 2.10 3.47
C ASP A 15 -10.16 3.26 3.65
N VAL A 16 -8.87 2.97 3.66
CA VAL A 16 -7.82 3.98 3.67
C VAL A 16 -7.16 4.03 2.30
N ALA A 17 -6.93 5.24 1.78
CA ALA A 17 -6.34 5.44 0.47
C ALA A 17 -5.17 6.43 0.51
N LEU A 18 -4.14 6.15 -0.29
CA LEU A 18 -3.01 7.04 -0.53
C LEU A 18 -3.19 7.71 -1.90
N ARG A 19 -3.05 9.04 -1.96
CA ARG A 19 -3.11 9.78 -3.24
C ARG A 19 -2.16 10.97 -3.25
N ARG A 20 -1.96 11.54 -4.44
CA ARG A 20 -1.19 12.79 -4.62
C ARG A 20 -1.95 13.96 -4.01
N ALA A 21 -1.27 14.76 -3.19
CA ALA A 21 -1.88 15.94 -2.57
C ALA A 21 -2.37 16.92 -3.63
N GLY A 22 -3.59 17.43 -3.46
CA GLY A 22 -4.21 18.37 -4.41
C GLY A 22 -4.86 17.72 -5.63
N HIS A 23 -4.72 16.41 -5.83
CA HIS A 23 -5.40 15.68 -6.90
C HIS A 23 -6.59 14.89 -6.33
N LYS A 24 -7.72 14.92 -7.04
CA LYS A 24 -8.92 14.13 -6.73
C LYS A 24 -9.02 12.84 -7.56
N GLU A 25 -7.93 12.48 -8.23
CA GLU A 25 -7.83 11.29 -9.09
C GLU A 25 -7.91 9.99 -8.29
N ASP A 26 -7.91 8.86 -9.01
CA ASP A 26 -7.91 7.53 -8.43
C ASP A 26 -6.72 7.34 -7.48
N PRO A 27 -6.94 6.70 -6.32
CA PRO A 27 -5.89 6.51 -5.33
C PRO A 27 -4.79 5.59 -5.85
N LEU A 28 -3.55 5.89 -5.47
CA LEU A 28 -2.37 5.09 -5.81
C LEU A 28 -2.40 3.73 -5.13
N VAL A 29 -2.89 3.71 -3.88
CA VAL A 29 -3.04 2.51 -3.06
C VAL A 29 -4.35 2.61 -2.31
N ARG A 30 -5.07 1.50 -2.20
CA ARG A 30 -6.27 1.36 -1.36
C ARG A 30 -6.11 0.16 -0.43
N ILE A 31 -6.26 0.42 0.86
CA ILE A 31 -6.22 -0.58 1.93
C ILE A 31 -7.65 -0.79 2.41
N GLN A 32 -8.15 -1.99 2.19
CA GLN A 32 -9.46 -2.42 2.65
C GLN A 32 -9.31 -3.31 3.87
N PHE A 33 -9.91 -2.90 4.98
CA PHE A 33 -9.99 -3.71 6.18
C PHE A 33 -11.26 -4.55 6.15
N SER A 34 -11.18 -5.77 6.65
CA SER A 34 -12.39 -6.58 6.85
C SER A 34 -13.28 -5.94 7.92
N ALA A 35 -14.57 -6.28 7.92
CA ALA A 35 -15.50 -5.79 8.93
C ALA A 35 -15.06 -6.16 10.36
N GLU A 36 -14.47 -7.34 10.54
CA GLU A 36 -13.92 -7.80 11.82
C GLU A 36 -12.72 -6.93 12.25
N SER A 37 -11.77 -6.69 11.34
CA SER A 37 -10.62 -5.83 11.62
C SER A 37 -11.03 -4.41 11.93
N LEU A 38 -12.06 -3.86 11.28
CA LEU A 38 -12.57 -2.52 11.57
C LEU A 38 -13.15 -2.41 12.99
N GLN A 39 -13.83 -3.44 13.50
CA GLN A 39 -14.32 -3.46 14.87
C GLN A 39 -13.18 -3.46 15.89
N PHE A 40 -12.09 -4.16 15.58
CA PHE A 40 -10.92 -4.22 16.45
C PHE A 40 -10.07 -2.94 16.39
N LEU A 41 -9.84 -2.41 15.18
CA LEU A 41 -8.96 -1.26 14.94
C LEU A 41 -9.64 0.07 15.29
N GLY A 42 -10.96 0.18 15.10
CA GLY A 42 -11.72 1.39 15.39
C GLY A 42 -11.10 2.64 14.78
N GLU A 43 -10.78 3.62 15.64
CA GLU A 43 -10.16 4.89 15.25
C GLU A 43 -8.67 4.76 14.87
N HIS A 44 -8.02 3.63 15.20
CA HIS A 44 -6.60 3.41 14.93
C HIS A 44 -6.30 2.97 13.49
N LYS A 45 -7.31 2.66 12.68
CA LYS A 45 -7.13 2.16 11.31
C LYS A 45 -6.26 3.06 10.42
N VAL A 46 -6.40 4.38 10.52
CA VAL A 46 -5.60 5.34 9.74
C VAL A 46 -4.13 5.31 10.21
N THR A 47 -3.90 5.16 11.51
CA THR A 47 -2.54 5.02 12.07
C THR A 47 -1.87 3.73 11.62
N ILE A 48 -2.60 2.61 11.60
CA ILE A 48 -2.09 1.33 11.10
C ILE A 48 -1.80 1.41 9.59
N ALA A 49 -2.72 1.96 8.80
CA ALA A 49 -2.52 2.14 7.37
C ALA A 49 -1.31 3.02 7.07
N ARG A 50 -1.09 4.10 7.84
CA ARG A 50 0.13 4.92 7.72
C ARG A 50 1.39 4.11 8.01
N ALA A 51 1.41 3.35 9.11
CA ALA A 51 2.56 2.51 9.45
C ALA A 51 2.85 1.44 8.36
N MET A 52 1.80 0.85 7.76
CA MET A 52 1.95 -0.09 6.64
C MET A 52 2.57 0.57 5.41
N LEU A 53 2.16 1.79 5.07
CA LEU A 53 2.71 2.54 3.94
C LEU A 53 4.16 2.95 4.20
N GLU A 54 4.48 3.42 5.41
CA GLU A 54 5.85 3.73 5.84
C GLU A 54 6.76 2.50 5.71
N ALA A 55 6.33 1.35 6.25
CA ALA A 55 7.05 0.09 6.14
C ALA A 55 7.22 -0.37 4.67
N GLY A 56 6.22 -0.15 3.82
CA GLY A 56 6.32 -0.45 2.39
C GLY A 56 7.38 0.39 1.67
N ILE A 57 7.47 1.69 1.99
CA ILE A 57 8.50 2.58 1.44
C ILE A 57 9.90 2.12 1.89
N GLU A 58 10.07 1.79 3.17
CA GLU A 58 11.33 1.26 3.69
C GLU A 58 11.71 -0.06 3.02
N ALA A 59 10.74 -0.96 2.79
CA ALA A 59 11.00 -2.22 2.11
C ALA A 59 11.50 -2.04 0.67
N VAL A 60 10.95 -1.07 -0.08
CA VAL A 60 11.41 -0.78 -1.46
C VAL A 60 12.81 -0.18 -1.47
N GLN A 61 13.16 0.68 -0.51
CA GLN A 61 14.52 1.21 -0.40
C GLN A 61 15.56 0.11 -0.14
N ASN A 62 15.17 -0.96 0.55
CA ASN A 62 16.03 -2.13 0.77
C ASN A 62 16.05 -3.09 -0.44
N LEU A 63 15.10 -2.97 -1.37
CA LEU A 63 15.03 -3.75 -2.61
C LEU A 63 15.92 -3.19 -3.72
N ASP A 64 16.24 -1.89 -3.71
CA ASP A 64 17.23 -1.31 -4.63
C ASP A 64 18.63 -1.97 -4.46
N ASP A 65 18.90 -2.63 -3.33
CA ASP A 65 20.11 -3.44 -3.08
C ASP A 65 20.00 -4.89 -3.60
N LEU A 66 18.83 -5.33 -4.06
CA LEU A 66 18.56 -6.67 -4.60
C LEU A 66 18.26 -6.56 -6.10
N GLU A 67 19.26 -6.83 -6.95
CA GLU A 67 19.01 -7.05 -8.38
C GLU A 67 17.91 -8.12 -8.53
N PRO A 68 16.85 -7.86 -9.32
CA PRO A 68 15.83 -8.87 -9.55
C PRO A 68 16.48 -10.09 -10.22
N PRO A 69 16.30 -11.31 -9.71
CA PRO A 69 16.77 -12.50 -10.40
C PRO A 69 16.12 -12.53 -11.77
N TYR A 70 16.93 -12.72 -12.82
CA TYR A 70 16.49 -12.92 -14.19
C TYR A 70 15.33 -13.93 -14.21
N LEU A 71 14.11 -13.47 -14.49
CA LEU A 71 12.96 -14.33 -14.71
C LEU A 71 12.95 -14.71 -16.19
N ASP A 72 13.18 -15.99 -16.49
CA ASP A 72 12.97 -16.53 -17.83
C ASP A 72 11.49 -16.37 -18.21
N GLU A 73 11.23 -15.83 -19.40
CA GLU A 73 9.96 -15.23 -19.86
C GLU A 73 8.78 -16.23 -20.06
N GLU A 74 8.86 -17.46 -19.55
CA GLU A 74 7.87 -18.53 -19.82
C GLU A 74 7.20 -19.13 -18.58
N GLU A 75 7.06 -18.39 -17.47
CA GLU A 75 6.12 -18.80 -16.41
C GLU A 75 4.78 -18.05 -16.56
N GLU A 76 3.78 -18.80 -17.00
CA GLU A 76 2.35 -18.50 -17.00
C GLU A 76 1.96 -17.59 -15.82
N LEU A 77 1.23 -16.49 -16.09
CA LEU A 77 0.78 -15.53 -15.08
C LEU A 77 -0.19 -16.17 -14.06
N MET A 78 0.34 -16.98 -13.17
CA MET A 78 -0.36 -17.46 -12.00
C MET A 78 -0.48 -16.29 -11.01
N PRO A 79 -1.63 -16.13 -10.32
CA PRO A 79 -1.74 -15.14 -9.26
C PRO A 79 -0.67 -15.45 -8.21
N ILE A 80 0.37 -14.62 -8.15
CA ILE A 80 1.45 -14.80 -7.20
C ILE A 80 0.94 -14.36 -5.84
N ASN A 81 0.30 -15.28 -5.12
CA ASN A 81 -0.04 -15.09 -3.72
C ASN A 81 1.26 -15.08 -2.91
N HIS A 82 1.91 -13.92 -2.82
CA HIS A 82 3.00 -13.71 -1.87
C HIS A 82 2.41 -13.72 -0.47
N THR A 83 2.39 -14.89 0.16
CA THR A 83 2.12 -15.01 1.59
C THR A 83 3.43 -14.78 2.32
N VAL A 84 3.57 -13.63 2.96
CA VAL A 84 4.67 -13.39 3.91
C VAL A 84 4.18 -13.90 5.28
N HIS A 85 4.91 -14.87 5.85
CA HIS A 85 4.63 -15.45 7.17
C HIS A 85 5.25 -14.64 8.30
#